data_AF-A0A3E0GXY5-F1
#
_entry.id   AF-A0A3E0GXY5-F1
#
_cell.length_a   1.000
_cell.length_b   1.000
_cell.length_c   1.000
_cell.angle_alpha   90.00
_cell.angle_beta   90.00
_cell.angle_gamma   90.00
#
_symmetry.space_group_name_H-M   'P 1'
#
loop_
_entity.id
_entity.type
_entity.pdbx_description
1 polymer ?
#
loop_
_entity_poly.entity_id
_entity_poly.type
_entity_poly.pdbx_seq_one_letter_code
_entity_poly.pdbx_strand_id
1 'polypeptide(L)'
;MLRQYLAAAAAILMVGTVPTPAASGAAQSPNAPGPIFAWPTSPSANGRYLLDQFGRPYLISGDSPQGLFVTMSQDQAEDFFADRRANGFNALWINSLVPPDQGGHPNDATYDGITPFTTAGDMSTPNPAYWDRVERMVAAARNEGLTIWLMPVETCGHLQLLQDNGVDKAHAFGRFLGDRFAKYPNIVWFNGCDLQTWQDPTVRALTQAVASGLKETDPRHLQTVELNYLTSGSLDDPTWRQYIRLDAAYTYYPTYAQVLKEYNRANPLPVYMTEANYEDEHDYSGPKTLRRQEYWTMTSGATGQLYGSGWTWQFKPGWQDHVDTQGVREFKLMTDLFKSSPWYDLVPDQDHTFLTAGYGVASAVGNVNDNDYATAARTADGRFAFVYLPTSRTITVDMSKMRPGAVAFWYDPTDGRSRLADPPQGCGTVTLTPPGANHGGDDDWVLRIVSAG
;
A
#
# COMPACT_ATOMS: atom_id res chain seq x y z
N MET A 1 -21.61 -72.01 -46.88
CA MET A 1 -20.53 -70.98 -46.83
C MET A 1 -21.16 -69.60 -47.03
N LEU A 2 -20.52 -68.56 -46.49
CA LEU A 2 -20.59 -67.09 -46.77
C LEU A 2 -21.45 -66.65 -47.98
N ARG A 3 -22.14 -65.49 -48.06
CA ARG A 3 -22.27 -64.19 -47.33
C ARG A 3 -23.56 -63.47 -47.87
N GLN A 4 -24.02 -62.25 -47.57
CA GLN A 4 -23.53 -61.08 -46.80
C GLN A 4 -24.69 -60.20 -46.21
N TYR A 5 -24.31 -59.28 -45.32
CA TYR A 5 -24.93 -58.04 -44.79
C TYR A 5 -25.83 -57.24 -45.77
N LEU A 6 -27.03 -56.74 -45.38
CA LEU A 6 -27.35 -55.52 -44.57
C LEU A 6 -26.86 -54.19 -45.20
N ALA A 7 -27.53 -53.03 -45.11
CA ALA A 7 -28.94 -52.59 -45.03
C ALA A 7 -28.95 -51.05 -44.89
N ALA A 8 -29.88 -50.31 -45.51
CA ALA A 8 -30.08 -48.88 -45.23
C ALA A 8 -31.45 -48.34 -45.69
N ALA A 9 -32.28 -47.88 -44.73
CA ALA A 9 -33.25 -46.79 -44.87
C ALA A 9 -33.99 -46.57 -43.53
N ALA A 10 -33.76 -45.43 -42.87
CA ALA A 10 -34.59 -44.95 -41.77
C ALA A 10 -34.66 -43.41 -41.85
N ALA A 11 -35.86 -42.86 -41.67
CA ALA A 11 -36.12 -41.44 -41.87
C ALA A 11 -35.62 -40.59 -40.68
N ILE A 12 -35.14 -39.38 -40.96
CA ILE A 12 -34.71 -38.39 -39.96
C ILE A 12 -35.75 -37.27 -39.89
N LEU A 13 -36.26 -37.00 -38.69
CA LEU A 13 -37.00 -35.76 -38.39
C LEU A 13 -36.05 -34.56 -38.49
N MET A 14 -36.45 -33.50 -39.18
CA MET A 14 -35.75 -32.22 -39.08
C MET A 14 -36.01 -31.59 -37.71
N VAL A 15 -34.96 -31.50 -36.89
CA VAL A 15 -34.94 -30.62 -35.72
C VAL A 15 -34.46 -29.24 -36.17
N GLY A 16 -35.27 -28.21 -35.94
CA GLY A 16 -34.85 -26.83 -36.21
C GLY A 16 -33.71 -26.41 -35.30
N THR A 17 -32.58 -26.00 -35.86
CA THR A 17 -31.45 -25.46 -35.10
C THR A 17 -31.78 -24.05 -34.61
N VAL A 18 -31.90 -23.88 -33.29
CA VAL A 18 -31.79 -22.56 -32.66
C VAL A 18 -30.39 -22.03 -32.97
N PRO A 19 -30.23 -20.82 -33.52
CA PRO A 19 -28.90 -20.28 -33.78
C PRO A 19 -28.19 -20.05 -32.44
N THR A 20 -27.01 -20.65 -32.29
CA THR A 20 -26.07 -20.29 -31.23
C THR A 20 -25.78 -18.79 -31.35
N PRO A 21 -25.86 -18.01 -30.25
CA PRO A 21 -25.36 -16.65 -30.28
C PRO A 21 -23.84 -16.74 -30.50
N ALA A 22 -23.41 -16.36 -31.69
CA ALA A 22 -21.99 -16.19 -31.97
C ALA A 22 -21.44 -15.19 -30.95
N ALA A 23 -20.37 -15.56 -30.25
CA ALA A 23 -19.69 -14.64 -29.36
C ALA A 23 -19.22 -13.45 -30.21
N SER A 24 -19.91 -12.32 -30.09
CA SER A 24 -19.48 -11.07 -30.68
C SER A 24 -18.21 -10.66 -29.96
N GLY A 25 -17.06 -11.08 -30.49
CA GLY A 25 -15.77 -10.56 -30.07
C GLY A 25 -15.80 -9.05 -30.26
N ALA A 26 -15.99 -8.33 -29.16
CA ALA A 26 -15.81 -6.89 -29.13
C ALA A 26 -14.35 -6.67 -29.53
N ALA A 27 -14.14 -6.15 -30.75
CA ALA A 27 -12.81 -5.85 -31.25
C ALA A 27 -12.13 -4.92 -30.24
N GLN A 28 -11.03 -5.37 -29.64
CA GLN A 28 -10.19 -4.50 -28.84
C GLN A 28 -9.80 -3.32 -29.72
N SER A 29 -10.23 -2.12 -29.31
CA SER A 29 -9.85 -0.91 -30.03
C SER A 29 -8.32 -0.77 -29.95
N PRO A 30 -7.59 -0.64 -31.08
CA PRO A 30 -6.12 -0.64 -31.10
C PRO A 30 -5.50 0.67 -30.59
N ASN A 31 -6.21 1.38 -29.69
CA ASN A 31 -5.86 2.68 -29.11
C ASN A 31 -6.26 2.72 -27.61
N ALA A 32 -6.08 1.63 -26.88
CA ALA A 32 -5.89 1.76 -25.44
C ALA A 32 -4.54 2.47 -25.23
N PRO A 33 -4.49 3.63 -24.54
CA PRO A 33 -3.21 4.16 -24.08
C PRO A 33 -2.52 3.08 -23.23
N GLY A 34 -1.19 3.06 -23.23
CA GLY A 34 -0.43 2.32 -22.21
C GLY A 34 -0.85 2.76 -20.79
N PRO A 35 -0.43 2.04 -19.74
CA PRO A 35 -0.82 2.36 -18.36
C PRO A 35 -0.60 3.85 -18.09
N ILE A 36 -1.72 4.58 -17.95
CA ILE A 36 -1.68 6.02 -17.78
C ILE A 36 -1.11 6.26 -16.39
N PHE A 37 0.13 6.76 -16.33
CA PHE A 37 0.77 7.10 -15.07
C PHE A 37 -0.19 7.92 -14.21
N ALA A 38 -0.52 7.39 -13.04
CA ALA A 38 -1.45 7.97 -12.09
C ALA A 38 -0.71 8.35 -10.80
N TRP A 39 -1.05 9.50 -10.25
CA TRP A 39 -0.48 10.01 -9.00
C TRP A 39 -1.60 10.59 -8.14
N PRO A 40 -1.51 10.50 -6.80
CA PRO A 40 -2.52 11.03 -5.92
C PRO A 40 -2.49 12.56 -5.94
N THR A 41 -3.66 13.19 -5.96
CA THR A 41 -3.80 14.65 -6.01
C THR A 41 -4.65 15.22 -4.87
N SER A 42 -5.57 14.43 -4.32
CA SER A 42 -6.52 14.89 -3.32
C SER A 42 -7.11 13.73 -2.51
N PRO A 43 -7.59 14.01 -1.28
CA PRO A 43 -8.54 13.12 -0.61
C PRO A 43 -9.87 13.07 -1.33
N SER A 44 -10.54 11.91 -1.26
CA SER A 44 -11.97 11.76 -1.51
C SER A 44 -12.82 12.66 -0.63
N ALA A 45 -14.04 12.99 -1.08
CA ALA A 45 -14.96 13.88 -0.36
C ALA A 45 -15.40 13.36 1.02
N ASN A 46 -15.33 12.04 1.25
CA ASN A 46 -15.59 11.41 2.55
C ASN A 46 -14.32 11.19 3.41
N GLY A 47 -13.14 11.60 2.92
CA GLY A 47 -11.87 11.47 3.64
C GLY A 47 -11.45 10.01 3.87
N ARG A 48 -11.82 9.07 3.00
CA ARG A 48 -11.51 7.63 3.18
C ARG A 48 -10.39 7.11 2.29
N TYR A 49 -10.33 7.59 1.05
CA TYR A 49 -9.34 7.15 0.06
C TYR A 49 -8.75 8.33 -0.72
N LEU A 50 -7.63 8.12 -1.41
CA LEU A 50 -7.03 9.11 -2.31
C LEU A 50 -7.69 9.10 -3.70
N LEU A 51 -7.64 10.24 -4.38
CA LEU A 51 -8.02 10.41 -5.78
C LEU A 51 -6.79 10.71 -6.63
N ASP A 52 -6.71 10.06 -7.80
CA ASP A 52 -5.72 10.38 -8.82
C ASP A 52 -6.04 11.68 -9.56
N GLN A 53 -5.18 12.09 -10.50
CA GLN A 53 -5.38 13.31 -11.29
C GLN A 53 -6.58 13.28 -12.25
N PHE A 54 -7.25 12.14 -12.40
CA PHE A 54 -8.49 11.97 -13.16
C PHE A 54 -9.73 11.86 -12.24
N GLY A 55 -9.55 12.01 -10.92
CA GLY A 55 -10.63 11.86 -9.94
C GLY A 55 -11.03 10.41 -9.67
N ARG A 56 -10.18 9.43 -10.00
CA ARG A 56 -10.43 8.00 -9.76
C ARG A 56 -9.80 7.57 -8.42
N PRO A 57 -10.36 6.59 -7.69
CA PRO A 57 -9.75 6.05 -6.47
C PRO A 57 -8.32 5.55 -6.71
N TYR A 58 -7.38 6.02 -5.89
CA TYR A 58 -5.95 5.69 -5.94
C TYR A 58 -5.59 4.80 -4.76
N LEU A 59 -5.26 3.53 -5.05
CA LEU A 59 -4.73 2.60 -4.05
C LEU A 59 -3.21 2.71 -3.99
N ILE A 60 -2.66 2.99 -2.80
CA ILE A 60 -1.21 2.97 -2.58
C ILE A 60 -0.73 1.51 -2.57
N SER A 61 0.21 1.23 -3.44
CA SER A 61 0.88 -0.05 -3.62
C SER A 61 2.37 0.27 -3.60
N GLY A 62 2.90 0.60 -2.42
CA GLY A 62 4.25 1.18 -2.30
C GLY A 62 5.32 0.22 -1.81
N ASP A 63 6.57 0.63 -1.94
CA ASP A 63 7.76 0.02 -1.34
C ASP A 63 8.57 1.12 -0.62
N SER A 64 9.49 0.75 0.26
CA SER A 64 10.29 1.66 1.11
C SER A 64 11.80 1.62 0.82
N PRO A 65 12.28 1.89 -0.41
CA PRO A 65 13.71 1.98 -0.73
C PRO A 65 14.35 3.28 -0.21
N GLN A 66 14.30 3.51 1.11
CA GLN A 66 14.63 4.77 1.77
C GLN A 66 16.00 5.35 1.34
N GLY A 67 17.05 4.54 1.27
CA GLY A 67 18.42 4.98 0.97
C GLY A 67 18.73 5.29 -0.52
N LEU A 68 17.80 5.02 -1.45
CA LEU A 68 18.07 4.88 -2.89
C LEU A 68 18.86 6.05 -3.51
N PHE A 69 18.54 7.30 -3.16
CA PHE A 69 19.17 8.47 -3.79
C PHE A 69 20.67 8.62 -3.50
N VAL A 70 21.17 8.06 -2.39
CA VAL A 70 22.60 8.12 -2.06
C VAL A 70 23.33 6.83 -2.38
N THR A 71 22.70 5.66 -2.19
CA THR A 71 23.38 4.37 -2.25
C THR A 71 23.62 3.86 -3.68
N MET A 72 22.91 4.39 -4.68
CA MET A 72 22.84 3.81 -6.03
C MET A 72 23.25 4.77 -7.15
N SER A 73 23.77 4.21 -8.24
CA SER A 73 23.89 4.92 -9.52
C SER A 73 22.53 5.23 -10.13
N GLN A 74 22.49 6.13 -11.13
CA GLN A 74 21.24 6.42 -11.83
C GLN A 74 20.73 5.18 -12.59
N ASP A 75 21.60 4.45 -13.27
CA ASP A 75 21.27 3.22 -13.99
C ASP A 75 20.69 2.15 -13.04
N GLN A 76 21.30 1.97 -11.86
CA GLN A 76 20.80 1.03 -10.83
C GLN A 76 19.42 1.45 -10.29
N ALA A 77 19.19 2.75 -10.11
CA ALA A 77 17.88 3.27 -9.70
C ALA A 77 16.82 3.06 -10.80
N GLU A 78 17.19 3.25 -12.07
CA GLU A 78 16.31 2.98 -13.21
C GLU A 78 15.95 1.49 -13.33
N ASP A 79 16.91 0.57 -13.14
CA ASP A 79 16.66 -0.87 -13.04
C ASP A 79 15.69 -1.21 -11.89
N PHE A 80 15.93 -0.64 -10.70
CA PHE A 80 15.04 -0.83 -9.53
C PHE A 80 13.63 -0.31 -9.80
N PHE A 81 13.48 0.89 -10.37
CA PHE A 81 12.16 1.44 -10.72
C PHE A 81 11.42 0.57 -11.76
N ALA A 82 12.13 0.06 -12.76
CA ALA A 82 11.56 -0.82 -13.78
C ALA A 82 11.04 -2.14 -13.20
N ASP A 83 11.76 -2.70 -12.23
CA ASP A 83 11.32 -3.85 -11.45
C ASP A 83 10.07 -3.53 -10.62
N ARG A 84 10.10 -2.46 -9.80
CA ARG A 84 8.98 -2.12 -8.92
C ARG A 84 7.70 -1.89 -9.74
N ARG A 85 7.79 -1.25 -10.91
CA ARG A 85 6.67 -1.15 -11.87
C ARG A 85 6.19 -2.53 -12.32
N ALA A 86 7.07 -3.45 -12.69
CA ALA A 86 6.71 -4.80 -13.14
C ALA A 86 6.02 -5.61 -12.04
N ASN A 87 6.49 -5.48 -10.80
CA ASN A 87 5.89 -6.05 -9.59
C ASN A 87 4.62 -5.31 -9.12
N GLY A 88 4.15 -4.30 -9.85
CA GLY A 88 2.84 -3.67 -9.66
C GLY A 88 2.80 -2.57 -8.60
N PHE A 89 3.96 -2.14 -8.11
CA PHE A 89 4.08 -0.97 -7.24
C PHE A 89 3.79 0.33 -8.01
N ASN A 90 3.32 1.35 -7.29
CA ASN A 90 3.02 2.69 -7.83
C ASN A 90 3.52 3.84 -6.94
N ALA A 91 4.09 3.52 -5.78
CA ALA A 91 4.60 4.45 -4.79
C ALA A 91 5.97 3.98 -4.27
N LEU A 92 6.87 4.90 -3.92
CA LEU A 92 8.16 4.60 -3.27
C LEU A 92 8.46 5.61 -2.18
N TRP A 93 8.73 5.19 -0.95
CA TRP A 93 9.32 6.07 0.07
C TRP A 93 10.83 6.14 -0.10
N ILE A 94 11.34 7.36 -0.31
CA ILE A 94 12.78 7.64 -0.49
C ILE A 94 13.18 8.87 0.32
N ASN A 95 14.28 8.76 1.06
CA ASN A 95 14.85 9.82 1.88
C ASN A 95 15.80 10.69 1.04
N SER A 96 15.61 12.01 1.09
CA SER A 96 16.45 12.95 0.32
C SER A 96 17.75 13.36 1.01
N LEU A 97 17.91 12.99 2.28
CA LEU A 97 19.14 12.95 3.06
C LEU A 97 19.16 11.58 3.75
N VAL A 98 20.29 10.89 3.76
CA VAL A 98 20.38 9.49 4.19
C VAL A 98 21.62 9.30 5.07
N PRO A 99 21.43 9.06 6.38
CA PRO A 99 22.54 8.90 7.33
C PRO A 99 23.15 7.49 7.25
N PRO A 100 24.31 7.23 7.90
CA PRO A 100 25.02 5.94 7.84
C PRO A 100 24.22 4.72 8.31
N ASP A 101 23.34 4.88 9.29
CA ASP A 101 22.46 3.84 9.82
C ASP A 101 21.31 3.49 8.86
N GLN A 102 21.09 4.29 7.81
CA GLN A 102 20.18 4.01 6.69
C GLN A 102 20.92 3.67 5.39
N GLY A 103 22.21 3.32 5.49
CA GLY A 103 23.06 2.92 4.35
C GLY A 103 23.84 4.06 3.67
N GLY A 104 23.69 5.31 4.13
CA GLY A 104 24.37 6.47 3.57
C GLY A 104 25.81 6.69 4.03
N HIS A 105 26.39 7.82 3.64
CA HIS A 105 27.71 8.26 4.10
C HIS A 105 27.60 9.22 5.31
N PRO A 106 28.63 9.36 6.17
CA PRO A 106 28.59 10.24 7.36
C PRO A 106 28.44 11.75 7.11
N ASN A 107 28.32 12.15 5.84
CA ASN A 107 28.11 13.51 5.35
C ASN A 107 27.01 13.54 4.28
N ASP A 108 26.17 12.51 4.26
CA ASP A 108 25.01 12.32 3.38
C ASP A 108 25.36 12.33 1.90
N ALA A 109 26.64 12.11 1.58
CA ALA A 109 27.11 12.07 0.21
C ALA A 109 26.52 10.87 -0.53
N THR A 110 26.32 11.03 -1.83
CA THR A 110 26.09 9.92 -2.76
C THR A 110 27.30 8.98 -2.78
N TYR A 111 27.11 7.73 -3.24
CA TYR A 111 28.15 6.69 -3.34
C TYR A 111 29.44 7.10 -4.09
N ASP A 112 29.37 8.15 -4.92
CA ASP A 112 30.46 8.76 -5.68
C ASP A 112 30.93 10.13 -5.12
N GLY A 113 30.47 10.51 -3.94
CA GLY A 113 31.01 11.61 -3.13
C GLY A 113 30.37 12.99 -3.27
N ILE A 114 29.16 13.12 -3.85
CA ILE A 114 28.46 14.41 -3.95
C ILE A 114 27.66 14.65 -2.68
N THR A 115 27.98 15.71 -1.91
CA THR A 115 27.25 16.10 -0.67
C THR A 115 26.01 16.94 -0.95
N PRO A 116 24.95 16.88 -0.11
CA PRO A 116 23.72 17.67 -0.27
C PRO A 116 23.87 19.17 -0.02
N PHE A 117 24.92 19.56 0.70
CA PHE A 117 25.24 20.95 1.05
C PHE A 117 26.68 21.30 0.64
N THR A 118 26.92 22.53 0.21
CA THR A 118 28.28 23.01 -0.12
C THR A 118 29.09 23.39 1.13
N THR A 119 28.40 23.70 2.23
CA THR A 119 28.97 23.77 3.57
C THR A 119 28.36 22.64 4.39
N ALA A 120 29.20 21.71 4.87
CA ALA A 120 28.74 20.51 5.58
C ALA A 120 27.88 20.89 6.80
N GLY A 121 26.70 20.25 6.91
CA GLY A 121 25.73 20.53 7.96
C GLY A 121 24.95 21.86 7.84
N ASP A 122 25.18 22.70 6.81
CA ASP A 122 24.45 23.97 6.65
C ASP A 122 23.33 23.87 5.60
N MET A 123 22.09 23.71 6.08
CA MET A 123 20.87 23.60 5.27
C MET A 123 20.58 24.85 4.42
N SER A 124 21.20 25.99 4.72
CA SER A 124 21.12 27.20 3.89
C SER A 124 22.03 27.18 2.66
N THR A 125 22.83 26.11 2.47
CA THR A 125 23.78 25.96 1.36
C THR A 125 23.52 24.74 0.44
N PRO A 126 22.29 24.46 -0.05
CA PRO A 126 22.03 23.31 -0.93
C PRO A 126 22.98 23.22 -2.13
N ASN A 127 23.63 22.08 -2.33
CA ASN A 127 24.56 21.82 -3.43
C ASN A 127 23.79 21.48 -4.72
N PRO A 128 23.83 22.31 -5.78
CA PRO A 128 23.08 22.04 -7.00
C PRO A 128 23.36 20.66 -7.60
N ALA A 129 24.62 20.17 -7.56
CA ALA A 129 24.98 18.88 -8.16
C ALA A 129 24.28 17.68 -7.50
N TYR A 130 24.02 17.74 -6.19
CA TYR A 130 23.27 16.71 -5.47
C TYR A 130 21.79 16.76 -5.83
N TRP A 131 21.19 17.96 -5.73
CA TRP A 131 19.76 18.14 -5.99
C TRP A 131 19.39 17.94 -7.47
N ASP A 132 20.33 18.17 -8.40
CA ASP A 132 20.23 17.78 -9.81
C ASP A 132 20.19 16.25 -9.97
N ARG A 133 20.85 15.46 -9.11
CA ARG A 133 20.79 13.99 -9.15
C ARG A 133 19.46 13.47 -8.63
N VAL A 134 19.04 13.92 -7.44
CA VAL A 134 17.73 13.60 -6.85
C VAL A 134 16.62 13.92 -7.87
N GLU A 135 16.69 15.07 -8.52
CA GLU A 135 15.75 15.49 -9.55
C GLU A 135 15.72 14.56 -10.79
N ARG A 136 16.86 14.05 -11.25
CA ARG A 136 16.89 13.05 -12.34
C ARG A 136 16.24 11.74 -11.92
N MET A 137 16.51 11.26 -10.70
CA MET A 137 15.90 10.03 -10.18
C MET A 137 14.38 10.18 -9.94
N VAL A 138 13.91 11.34 -9.47
CA VAL A 138 12.48 11.68 -9.39
C VAL A 138 11.83 11.65 -10.79
N ALA A 139 12.52 12.17 -11.81
CA ALA A 139 12.04 12.14 -13.19
C ALA A 139 12.06 10.71 -13.79
N ALA A 140 13.02 9.87 -13.42
CA ALA A 140 13.09 8.47 -13.83
C ALA A 140 11.92 7.66 -13.24
N ALA A 141 11.68 7.75 -11.93
CA ALA A 141 10.53 7.13 -11.26
C ALA A 141 9.19 7.52 -11.93
N ARG A 142 9.05 8.78 -12.35
CA ARG A 142 7.87 9.26 -13.10
C ARG A 142 7.66 8.52 -14.42
N ASN A 143 8.74 8.26 -15.18
CA ASN A 143 8.67 7.56 -16.45
C ASN A 143 8.25 6.10 -16.26
N GLU A 144 8.63 5.51 -15.12
CA GLU A 144 8.26 4.17 -14.66
C GLU A 144 6.87 4.10 -14.00
N GLY A 145 6.17 5.23 -13.90
CA GLY A 145 4.81 5.30 -13.36
C GLY A 145 4.73 5.36 -11.84
N LEU A 146 5.84 5.68 -11.17
CA LEU A 146 6.00 5.66 -9.72
C LEU A 146 5.91 7.08 -9.12
N THR A 147 5.13 7.21 -8.05
CA THR A 147 5.05 8.40 -7.19
C THR A 147 6.02 8.26 -6.03
N ILE A 148 6.81 9.28 -5.73
CA ILE A 148 7.75 9.24 -4.60
C ILE A 148 7.13 9.91 -3.39
N TRP A 149 7.05 9.16 -2.28
CA TRP A 149 6.90 9.68 -0.92
C TRP A 149 8.26 10.23 -0.52
N LEU A 150 8.49 11.50 -0.87
CA LEU A 150 9.77 12.15 -0.78
C LEU A 150 9.95 12.70 0.62
N MET A 151 10.89 12.13 1.38
CA MET A 151 11.18 12.59 2.73
C MET A 151 12.22 13.72 2.72
N PRO A 152 11.84 14.97 3.10
CA PRO A 152 12.71 16.15 2.96
C PRO A 152 13.92 16.12 3.89
N VAL A 153 13.67 15.73 5.14
CA VAL A 153 14.64 15.53 6.20
C VAL A 153 14.05 14.44 7.06
N GLU A 154 14.65 13.25 7.03
CA GLU A 154 14.24 12.14 7.89
C GLU A 154 14.65 12.45 9.33
N THR A 155 13.81 12.18 10.32
CA THR A 155 14.09 12.55 11.72
C THR A 155 14.65 11.44 12.59
N CYS A 156 14.90 10.24 12.04
CA CYS A 156 15.58 9.17 12.75
C CYS A 156 17.06 9.53 12.97
N GLY A 157 17.76 9.97 11.93
CA GLY A 157 19.17 10.39 11.98
C GLY A 157 19.39 11.90 11.93
N HIS A 158 18.61 12.65 11.13
CA HIS A 158 18.83 14.10 10.92
C HIS A 158 18.12 15.03 11.90
N LEU A 159 17.58 14.55 13.03
CA LEU A 159 17.03 15.44 14.06
C LEU A 159 18.08 16.45 14.58
N GLN A 160 19.34 16.03 14.75
CA GLN A 160 20.41 16.94 15.15
C GLN A 160 20.71 18.00 14.08
N LEU A 161 20.68 17.63 12.79
CA LEU A 161 20.85 18.59 11.68
C LEU A 161 19.80 19.70 11.75
N LEU A 162 18.53 19.35 12.00
CA LEU A 162 17.46 20.32 12.19
C LEU A 162 17.71 21.22 13.41
N GLN A 163 18.16 20.67 14.53
CA GLN A 163 18.46 21.43 15.76
C GLN A 163 19.61 22.43 15.55
N ASP A 164 20.68 22.02 14.88
CA ASP A 164 21.85 22.86 14.59
C ASP A 164 21.55 24.00 13.61
N ASN A 165 20.58 23.80 12.72
CA ASN A 165 20.16 24.79 11.72
C ASN A 165 19.04 25.72 12.21
N GLY A 166 18.17 25.23 13.10
CA GLY A 166 17.04 25.99 13.64
C GLY A 166 15.88 26.18 12.67
N VAL A 167 14.78 26.74 13.20
CA VAL A 167 13.48 26.90 12.51
C VAL A 167 13.62 27.67 11.18
N ASP A 168 14.37 28.78 11.17
CA ASP A 168 14.47 29.65 9.97
C ASP A 168 15.15 28.94 8.79
N LYS A 169 16.23 28.19 9.05
CA LYS A 169 16.92 27.41 8.00
C LYS A 169 16.12 26.17 7.59
N ALA A 170 15.46 25.49 8.53
CA ALA A 170 14.58 24.37 8.23
C ALA A 170 13.40 24.80 7.32
N HIS A 171 12.80 25.97 7.59
CA HIS A 171 11.78 26.59 6.74
C HIS A 171 12.32 26.96 5.36
N ALA A 172 13.47 27.65 5.30
CA ALA A 172 14.11 28.03 4.04
C ALA A 172 14.48 26.82 3.18
N PHE A 173 14.91 25.72 3.79
CA PHE A 173 15.18 24.46 3.10
C PHE A 173 13.90 23.80 2.56
N GLY A 174 12.81 23.77 3.35
CA GLY A 174 11.49 23.36 2.87
C GLY A 174 11.02 24.17 1.66
N ARG A 175 11.22 25.50 1.69
CA ARG A 175 10.93 26.38 0.54
C ARG A 175 11.77 26.02 -0.69
N PHE A 176 13.09 25.85 -0.52
CA PHE A 176 13.99 25.44 -1.61
C PHE A 176 13.53 24.14 -2.28
N LEU A 177 13.15 23.13 -1.49
CA LEU A 177 12.66 21.86 -2.02
C LEU A 177 11.33 22.04 -2.76
N GLY A 178 10.37 22.78 -2.20
CA GLY A 178 9.11 23.04 -2.87
C GLY A 178 9.29 23.81 -4.19
N ASP A 179 10.05 24.92 -4.18
CA ASP A 179 10.36 25.70 -5.39
C ASP A 179 11.02 24.84 -6.49
N ARG A 180 11.91 23.91 -6.09
CA ARG A 180 12.62 23.02 -7.02
C ARG A 180 11.73 21.91 -7.59
N PHE A 181 11.02 21.20 -6.71
CA PHE A 181 10.35 19.95 -7.03
C PHE A 181 8.87 20.10 -7.40
N ALA A 182 8.22 21.26 -7.15
CA ALA A 182 6.82 21.51 -7.49
C ALA A 182 6.44 21.30 -8.97
N LYS A 183 7.42 21.22 -9.89
CA LYS A 183 7.20 20.90 -11.31
C LYS A 183 7.01 19.40 -11.61
N TYR A 184 7.35 18.51 -10.68
CA TYR A 184 7.18 17.06 -10.81
C TYR A 184 5.86 16.62 -10.18
N PRO A 185 4.89 16.10 -10.96
CA PRO A 185 3.58 15.72 -10.42
C PRO A 185 3.62 14.46 -9.54
N ASN A 186 4.70 13.68 -9.59
CA ASN A 186 4.83 12.37 -8.99
C ASN A 186 5.43 12.42 -7.56
N ILE A 187 5.01 13.39 -6.75
CA ILE A 187 5.53 13.60 -5.40
C ILE A 187 4.38 13.68 -4.38
N VAL A 188 4.58 12.99 -3.25
CA VAL A 188 3.91 13.24 -1.96
C VAL A 188 5.01 13.59 -0.97
N TRP A 189 4.87 14.69 -0.24
CA TRP A 189 5.86 15.08 0.76
C TRP A 189 5.64 14.29 2.06
N PHE A 190 6.67 13.60 2.51
CA PHE A 190 6.59 12.74 3.68
C PHE A 190 7.49 13.26 4.80
N ASN A 191 6.92 13.85 5.85
CA ASN A 191 7.70 14.36 6.99
C ASN A 191 7.83 13.27 8.08
N GLY A 192 8.82 13.34 8.98
CA GLY A 192 8.97 12.36 10.06
C GLY A 192 10.14 11.39 9.81
N CYS A 193 9.92 10.08 10.02
CA CYS A 193 10.88 9.04 10.43
C CYS A 193 11.05 8.97 11.95
N ASP A 194 10.53 7.89 12.56
CA ASP A 194 10.68 7.46 13.97
C ASP A 194 10.97 8.56 14.99
N LEU A 195 10.12 9.58 15.04
CA LEU A 195 10.28 10.73 15.91
C LEU A 195 9.69 10.47 17.30
N GLN A 196 10.33 9.67 18.18
CA GLN A 196 9.77 9.41 19.53
C GLN A 196 9.54 10.69 20.34
N THR A 197 10.29 11.75 20.04
CA THR A 197 10.19 13.08 20.67
C THR A 197 9.15 13.99 20.01
N TRP A 198 8.22 13.47 19.19
CA TRP A 198 7.19 14.25 18.47
C TRP A 198 6.33 15.17 19.36
N GLN A 199 6.20 14.84 20.66
CA GLN A 199 5.48 15.64 21.65
C GLN A 199 6.25 16.88 22.12
N ASP A 200 7.57 16.93 21.93
CA ASP A 200 8.38 18.09 22.30
C ASP A 200 8.07 19.27 21.36
N PRO A 201 7.60 20.41 21.89
CA PRO A 201 7.21 21.55 21.06
C PRO A 201 8.38 22.16 20.29
N THR A 202 9.62 21.99 20.73
CA THR A 202 10.82 22.51 20.05
C THR A 202 11.18 21.64 18.84
N VAL A 203 11.20 20.32 19.00
CA VAL A 203 11.38 19.33 17.93
C VAL A 203 10.28 19.49 16.88
N ARG A 204 9.02 19.57 17.32
CA ARG A 204 7.87 19.77 16.44
C ARG A 204 7.93 21.08 15.66
N ALA A 205 8.45 22.16 16.26
CA ALA A 205 8.61 23.43 15.55
C ALA A 205 9.60 23.32 14.37
N LEU A 206 10.67 22.53 14.52
CA LEU A 206 11.65 22.28 13.47
C LEU A 206 11.05 21.46 12.31
N THR A 207 10.35 20.37 12.61
CA THR A 207 9.77 19.50 11.57
C THR A 207 8.61 20.17 10.84
N GLN A 208 7.77 20.94 11.56
CA GLN A 208 6.71 21.74 10.94
C GLN A 208 7.25 22.96 10.17
N ALA A 209 8.45 23.46 10.47
CA ALA A 209 9.09 24.51 9.67
C ALA A 209 9.34 24.05 8.23
N VAL A 210 9.90 22.85 8.06
CA VAL A 210 10.12 22.23 6.74
C VAL A 210 8.78 22.07 5.99
N ALA A 211 7.78 21.47 6.64
CA ALA A 211 6.44 21.28 6.07
C ALA A 211 5.75 22.60 5.68
N SER A 212 5.92 23.67 6.47
CA SER A 212 5.41 25.00 6.16
C SER A 212 6.13 25.62 4.97
N GLY A 213 7.46 25.53 4.91
CA GLY A 213 8.24 26.02 3.78
C GLY A 213 7.83 25.34 2.48
N LEU A 214 7.71 24.00 2.50
CA LEU A 214 7.19 23.21 1.38
C LEU A 214 5.80 23.69 0.93
N LYS A 215 4.88 23.91 1.87
CA LYS A 215 3.50 24.32 1.59
C LYS A 215 3.39 25.73 0.98
N GLU A 216 4.34 26.62 1.27
CA GLU A 216 4.37 27.99 0.72
C GLU A 216 4.74 28.01 -0.77
N THR A 217 5.68 27.15 -1.18
CA THR A 217 6.23 27.10 -2.54
C THR A 217 5.60 25.99 -3.39
N ASP A 218 5.10 24.94 -2.76
CA ASP A 218 4.37 23.82 -3.35
C ASP A 218 3.05 23.53 -2.60
N PRO A 219 2.03 24.37 -2.78
CA PRO A 219 0.71 24.15 -2.19
C PRO A 219 -0.10 23.05 -2.89
N ARG A 220 0.46 22.35 -3.90
CA ARG A 220 -0.28 21.44 -4.77
C ARG A 220 -0.13 19.97 -4.37
N HIS A 221 1.08 19.54 -4.01
CA HIS A 221 1.31 18.15 -3.62
C HIS A 221 0.78 17.88 -2.21
N LEU A 222 0.37 16.64 -1.98
CA LEU A 222 -0.08 16.19 -0.67
C LEU A 222 1.12 16.14 0.28
N GLN A 223 0.87 16.43 1.55
CA GLN A 223 1.82 16.14 2.62
C GLN A 223 1.23 15.10 3.59
N THR A 224 2.10 14.33 4.22
CA THR A 224 1.83 13.42 5.34
C THR A 224 2.96 13.52 6.37
N VAL A 225 2.79 12.90 7.55
CA VAL A 225 3.82 12.84 8.59
C VAL A 225 3.80 11.53 9.37
N GLU A 226 4.96 10.94 9.56
CA GLU A 226 5.16 9.79 10.45
C GLU A 226 5.64 10.26 11.82
N LEU A 227 5.16 9.59 12.88
CA LEU A 227 5.46 9.95 14.27
C LEU A 227 6.28 8.86 14.96
N ASN A 228 5.67 7.91 15.67
CA ASN A 228 6.34 6.95 16.54
C ASN A 228 6.23 5.50 16.01
N TYR A 229 7.36 4.77 15.97
CA TYR A 229 7.46 3.40 15.45
C TYR A 229 6.59 2.36 16.16
N LEU A 230 6.37 2.47 17.48
CA LEU A 230 5.63 1.44 18.21
C LEU A 230 4.18 1.41 17.73
N THR A 231 3.53 2.57 17.78
CA THR A 231 2.19 2.79 17.27
C THR A 231 1.91 4.30 17.20
N SER A 232 1.50 4.78 16.03
CA SER A 232 1.03 6.17 15.86
C SER A 232 0.23 6.37 14.58
N GLY A 233 -0.53 7.47 14.55
CA GLY A 233 -1.09 8.07 13.34
C GLY A 233 -0.68 9.53 13.24
N SER A 234 -0.58 10.10 12.04
CA SER A 234 -0.18 11.51 11.82
C SER A 234 -0.97 12.50 12.66
N LEU A 235 -2.27 12.23 12.87
CA LEU A 235 -3.17 13.10 13.63
C LEU A 235 -3.17 12.85 15.15
N ASP A 236 -2.27 12.01 15.69
CA ASP A 236 -2.01 11.97 17.14
C ASP A 236 -1.37 13.27 17.64
N ASP A 237 -0.63 13.99 16.78
CA ASP A 237 -0.42 15.42 16.92
C ASP A 237 -1.39 16.21 16.01
N PRO A 238 -2.49 16.76 16.56
CA PRO A 238 -3.50 17.45 15.76
C PRO A 238 -2.99 18.73 15.11
N THR A 239 -1.81 19.26 15.51
CA THR A 239 -1.27 20.49 14.91
C THR A 239 -0.76 20.30 13.47
N TRP A 240 -0.52 19.06 13.05
CA TRP A 240 -0.17 18.73 11.66
C TRP A 240 -1.33 18.86 10.67
N ARG A 241 -2.59 18.87 11.14
CA ARG A 241 -3.82 18.91 10.30
C ARG A 241 -3.82 20.04 9.26
N GLN A 242 -3.11 21.14 9.53
CA GLN A 242 -2.99 22.27 8.62
C GLN A 242 -2.07 22.00 7.41
N TYR A 243 -1.08 21.13 7.55
CA TYR A 243 -0.12 20.75 6.50
C TYR A 243 -0.59 19.50 5.75
N ILE A 244 -1.01 18.46 6.48
CA ILE A 244 -1.22 17.13 5.90
C ILE A 244 -2.61 16.91 5.30
N ARG A 245 -2.70 15.99 4.34
CA ARG A 245 -3.95 15.55 3.68
C ARG A 245 -4.08 14.02 3.58
N LEU A 246 -3.13 13.29 4.14
CA LEU A 246 -3.05 11.84 4.21
C LEU A 246 -2.59 11.50 5.63
N ASP A 247 -3.12 10.43 6.22
CA ASP A 247 -2.80 9.96 7.57
C ASP A 247 -1.87 8.73 7.48
N ALA A 248 -0.63 8.87 7.91
CA ALA A 248 0.33 7.79 8.00
C ALA A 248 0.10 7.03 9.32
N ALA A 249 -0.47 5.84 9.23
CA ALA A 249 -0.52 4.90 10.33
C ALA A 249 0.76 4.04 10.35
N TYR A 250 1.36 3.88 11.51
CA TYR A 250 2.52 3.01 11.75
C TYR A 250 2.23 2.17 12.98
N THR A 251 2.40 0.85 12.91
CA THR A 251 2.66 0.04 14.11
C THR A 251 3.36 -1.28 13.79
N TYR A 252 4.21 -1.76 14.71
CA TYR A 252 4.68 -3.16 14.69
C TYR A 252 3.65 -4.17 15.24
N TYR A 253 2.58 -3.70 15.89
CA TYR A 253 1.47 -4.51 16.42
C TYR A 253 0.42 -4.83 15.33
N PRO A 254 -0.70 -5.53 15.64
CA PRO A 254 -1.71 -5.84 14.62
C PRO A 254 -2.28 -4.58 13.96
N THR A 255 -1.97 -4.40 12.67
CA THR A 255 -2.19 -3.15 11.92
C THR A 255 -3.63 -2.66 11.91
N TYR A 256 -4.60 -3.58 11.98
CA TYR A 256 -6.02 -3.22 12.06
C TYR A 256 -6.33 -2.27 13.21
N ALA A 257 -5.68 -2.42 14.37
CA ALA A 257 -6.01 -1.59 15.53
C ALA A 257 -5.64 -0.12 15.29
N GLN A 258 -4.45 0.12 14.72
CA GLN A 258 -3.98 1.46 14.42
C GLN A 258 -4.70 2.05 13.19
N VAL A 259 -4.96 1.27 12.14
CA VAL A 259 -5.77 1.74 10.99
C VAL A 259 -7.20 2.09 11.41
N LEU A 260 -7.86 1.27 12.24
CA LEU A 260 -9.22 1.54 12.73
C LEU A 260 -9.26 2.78 13.63
N LYS A 261 -8.23 3.04 14.44
CA LYS A 261 -8.12 4.27 15.24
C LYS A 261 -8.16 5.51 14.34
N GLU A 262 -7.38 5.53 13.27
CA GLU A 262 -7.37 6.65 12.31
C GLU A 262 -8.69 6.72 11.50
N TYR A 263 -9.21 5.58 11.06
CA TYR A 263 -10.51 5.49 10.37
C TYR A 263 -11.67 6.02 11.24
N ASN A 264 -11.63 5.80 12.54
CA ASN A 264 -12.69 6.22 13.47
C ASN A 264 -12.59 7.70 13.90
N ARG A 265 -11.62 8.49 13.40
CA ARG A 265 -11.56 9.93 13.68
C ARG A 265 -12.80 10.65 13.13
N ALA A 266 -13.32 11.61 13.91
CA ALA A 266 -14.52 12.39 13.56
C ALA A 266 -14.35 13.31 12.34
N ASN A 267 -13.10 13.68 12.01
CA ASN A 267 -12.74 14.43 10.80
C ASN A 267 -11.55 13.69 10.14
N PRO A 268 -11.82 12.55 9.48
CA PRO A 268 -10.77 11.66 9.02
C PRO A 268 -10.01 12.24 7.83
N LEU A 269 -8.77 11.81 7.70
CA LEU A 269 -8.05 11.80 6.44
C LEU A 269 -8.02 10.36 5.92
N PRO A 270 -7.78 10.13 4.61
CA PRO A 270 -7.45 8.81 4.13
C PRO A 270 -6.26 8.29 4.92
N VAL A 271 -6.37 7.09 5.50
CA VAL A 271 -5.29 6.45 6.24
C VAL A 271 -4.58 5.45 5.34
N TYR A 272 -3.24 5.39 5.40
CA TYR A 272 -2.44 4.32 4.81
C TYR A 272 -1.49 3.76 5.85
N MET A 273 -1.12 2.48 5.74
CA MET A 273 -0.05 1.93 6.57
C MET A 273 1.30 2.35 5.95
N THR A 274 2.05 3.17 6.66
CA THR A 274 3.33 3.71 6.17
C THR A 274 4.49 2.77 6.49
N GLU A 275 4.48 2.16 7.67
CA GLU A 275 5.45 1.16 8.08
C GLU A 275 4.80 0.16 9.07
N ALA A 276 5.25 -1.08 8.97
CA ALA A 276 4.92 -2.20 9.86
C ALA A 276 6.15 -3.13 9.89
N ASN A 277 5.98 -4.44 10.04
CA ASN A 277 7.14 -5.36 10.00
C ASN A 277 7.63 -5.52 8.55
N TYR A 278 8.88 -5.18 8.27
CA TYR A 278 9.49 -5.43 6.96
C TYR A 278 9.89 -6.91 6.77
N GLU A 279 10.00 -7.34 5.50
CA GLU A 279 10.55 -8.66 5.19
C GLU A 279 11.99 -8.78 5.74
N ASP A 280 12.31 -9.92 6.34
CA ASP A 280 13.59 -10.21 7.02
C ASP A 280 13.92 -9.31 8.25
N GLU A 281 12.98 -8.53 8.80
CA GLU A 281 13.22 -7.69 10.00
C GLU A 281 12.05 -7.74 11.02
N HIS A 282 12.31 -7.25 12.25
CA HIS A 282 11.34 -7.19 13.36
C HIS A 282 10.63 -8.53 13.67
N ASP A 283 9.29 -8.56 13.73
CA ASP A 283 8.52 -9.77 14.02
C ASP A 283 8.38 -10.71 12.80
N TYR A 284 9.13 -10.51 11.70
CA TYR A 284 9.07 -11.35 10.51
C TYR A 284 9.50 -12.80 10.79
N SER A 285 8.54 -13.73 10.67
CA SER A 285 8.78 -15.18 10.75
C SER A 285 8.54 -15.91 9.42
N GLY A 286 8.30 -15.16 8.34
CA GLY A 286 7.98 -15.67 7.00
C GLY A 286 6.87 -14.86 6.32
N PRO A 287 6.57 -15.11 5.03
CA PRO A 287 5.67 -14.27 4.22
C PRO A 287 4.26 -14.09 4.82
N LYS A 288 3.78 -15.06 5.60
CA LYS A 288 2.52 -14.96 6.35
C LYS A 288 2.47 -13.77 7.31
N THR A 289 3.59 -13.36 7.92
CA THR A 289 3.66 -12.16 8.76
C THR A 289 3.26 -10.92 7.95
N LEU A 290 3.75 -10.81 6.72
CA LEU A 290 3.46 -9.71 5.80
C LEU A 290 1.99 -9.77 5.34
N ARG A 291 1.52 -10.92 4.86
CA ARG A 291 0.11 -11.10 4.49
C ARG A 291 -0.85 -10.68 5.61
N ARG A 292 -0.53 -10.99 6.87
CA ARG A 292 -1.35 -10.58 8.02
C ARG A 292 -1.51 -9.07 8.10
N GLN A 293 -0.41 -8.33 8.22
CA GLN A 293 -0.45 -6.88 8.32
C GLN A 293 -1.07 -6.24 7.07
N GLU A 294 -0.82 -6.79 5.88
CA GLU A 294 -1.33 -6.28 4.62
C GLU A 294 -2.85 -6.40 4.48
N TYR A 295 -3.41 -7.59 4.71
CA TYR A 295 -4.85 -7.81 4.61
C TYR A 295 -5.60 -7.16 5.78
N TRP A 296 -5.03 -7.14 6.99
CA TRP A 296 -5.57 -6.39 8.12
C TRP A 296 -5.67 -4.89 7.83
N THR A 297 -4.62 -4.28 7.24
CA THR A 297 -4.62 -2.88 6.82
C THR A 297 -5.77 -2.59 5.84
N MET A 298 -5.88 -3.38 4.77
CA MET A 298 -6.88 -3.14 3.73
C MET A 298 -8.33 -3.37 4.18
N THR A 299 -8.58 -4.42 4.96
CA THR A 299 -9.92 -4.70 5.52
C THR A 299 -10.29 -3.77 6.70
N SER A 300 -9.34 -2.97 7.20
CA SER A 300 -9.59 -1.92 8.19
C SER A 300 -9.87 -0.55 7.58
N GLY A 301 -9.94 -0.45 6.25
CA GLY A 301 -10.37 0.76 5.54
C GLY A 301 -9.22 1.71 5.14
N ALA A 302 -7.99 1.20 5.02
CA ALA A 302 -6.87 1.97 4.49
C ALA A 302 -6.94 2.19 2.97
N THR A 303 -6.30 3.26 2.50
CA THR A 303 -6.12 3.61 1.07
C THR A 303 -4.89 2.96 0.44
N GLY A 304 -4.42 1.85 1.00
CA GLY A 304 -3.18 1.15 0.62
C GLY A 304 -2.10 1.21 1.69
N GLN A 305 -0.87 0.84 1.31
CA GLN A 305 0.29 0.83 2.20
C GLN A 305 1.63 0.83 1.46
N LEU A 306 2.71 0.99 2.21
CA LEU A 306 4.07 0.72 1.78
C LEU A 306 4.52 -0.66 2.29
N TYR A 307 5.09 -1.47 1.39
CA TYR A 307 5.90 -2.64 1.69
C TYR A 307 7.31 -2.19 2.10
N GLY A 308 8.09 -3.08 2.71
CA GLY A 308 9.54 -2.91 2.78
C GLY A 308 10.24 -4.21 3.12
N SER A 309 11.56 -4.21 2.90
CA SER A 309 12.45 -5.35 3.10
C SER A 309 13.76 -4.89 3.71
N GLY A 310 14.27 -5.63 4.69
CA GLY A 310 15.54 -5.38 5.35
C GLY A 310 16.72 -5.25 4.39
N TRP A 311 16.62 -5.80 3.18
CA TRP A 311 17.67 -5.71 2.18
C TRP A 311 17.61 -4.41 1.37
N THR A 312 16.41 -4.02 0.92
CA THR A 312 16.23 -2.92 -0.04
C THR A 312 16.03 -1.56 0.61
N TRP A 313 15.58 -1.46 1.87
CA TRP A 313 15.34 -0.14 2.47
C TRP A 313 16.65 0.67 2.65
N GLN A 314 17.72 0.00 3.06
CA GLN A 314 19.08 0.56 3.20
C GLN A 314 20.06 0.12 2.08
N PHE A 315 19.61 -0.73 1.14
CA PHE A 315 20.45 -1.35 0.11
C PHE A 315 21.68 -2.10 0.65
N LYS A 316 21.44 -3.06 1.57
CA LYS A 316 22.49 -3.94 2.13
C LYS A 316 23.29 -4.63 1.00
N PRO A 317 24.60 -4.89 1.16
CA PRO A 317 25.37 -5.63 0.16
C PRO A 317 24.73 -6.97 -0.20
N GLY A 318 24.39 -7.18 -1.48
CA GLY A 318 23.65 -8.35 -1.96
C GLY A 318 22.14 -8.13 -2.15
N TRP A 319 21.61 -6.92 -1.91
CA TRP A 319 20.18 -6.60 -2.08
C TRP A 319 19.59 -6.99 -3.45
N GLN A 320 20.43 -7.09 -4.50
CA GLN A 320 20.01 -7.51 -5.84
C GLN A 320 19.39 -8.91 -5.86
N ASP A 321 19.82 -9.82 -4.98
CA ASP A 321 19.26 -11.17 -4.85
C ASP A 321 17.93 -11.18 -4.04
N HIS A 322 17.55 -10.03 -3.47
CA HIS A 322 16.40 -9.84 -2.57
C HIS A 322 15.37 -8.83 -3.12
N VAL A 323 15.34 -8.61 -4.44
CA VAL A 323 14.29 -7.80 -5.08
C VAL A 323 13.01 -8.60 -5.37
N ASP A 324 13.14 -9.82 -5.88
CA ASP A 324 12.02 -10.68 -6.30
C ASP A 324 11.69 -11.76 -5.25
N THR A 325 11.39 -11.32 -4.03
CA THR A 325 11.10 -12.22 -2.91
C THR A 325 9.68 -12.79 -2.94
N GLN A 326 9.37 -13.69 -2.00
CA GLN A 326 8.00 -14.18 -1.86
C GLN A 326 7.07 -13.08 -1.32
N GLY A 327 7.53 -12.24 -0.39
CA GLY A 327 6.76 -11.10 0.10
C GLY A 327 6.33 -10.16 -1.03
N VAL A 328 7.25 -9.78 -1.92
CA VAL A 328 6.92 -8.92 -3.09
C VAL A 328 5.85 -9.54 -3.99
N ARG A 329 5.92 -10.84 -4.28
CA ARG A 329 4.91 -11.53 -5.10
C ARG A 329 3.54 -11.58 -4.42
N GLU A 330 3.49 -11.86 -3.12
CA GLU A 330 2.24 -11.96 -2.36
C GLU A 330 1.60 -10.58 -2.12
N PHE A 331 2.42 -9.55 -1.89
CA PHE A 331 1.97 -8.15 -1.87
C PHE A 331 1.33 -7.76 -3.21
N LYS A 332 1.91 -8.18 -4.34
CA LYS A 332 1.30 -7.98 -5.66
C LYS A 332 -0.07 -8.68 -5.76
N LEU A 333 -0.18 -9.94 -5.34
CA LEU A 333 -1.46 -10.68 -5.32
C LEU A 333 -2.53 -9.96 -4.50
N MET A 334 -2.16 -9.47 -3.31
CA MET A 334 -3.02 -8.67 -2.44
C MET A 334 -3.47 -7.37 -3.13
N THR A 335 -2.54 -6.57 -3.66
CA THR A 335 -2.93 -5.30 -4.30
C THR A 335 -3.72 -5.50 -5.59
N ASP A 336 -3.45 -6.52 -6.40
CA ASP A 336 -4.24 -6.85 -7.60
C ASP A 336 -5.67 -7.25 -7.22
N LEU A 337 -5.86 -8.01 -6.13
CA LEU A 337 -7.18 -8.37 -5.60
C LEU A 337 -7.98 -7.13 -5.17
N PHE A 338 -7.36 -6.18 -4.45
CA PHE A 338 -8.04 -4.94 -4.07
C PHE A 338 -8.26 -4.00 -5.26
N LYS A 339 -7.28 -3.82 -6.16
CA LYS A 339 -7.41 -3.01 -7.40
C LYS A 339 -8.55 -3.48 -8.30
N SER A 340 -8.86 -4.78 -8.31
CA SER A 340 -9.98 -5.38 -9.07
C SER A 340 -11.33 -5.39 -8.33
N SER A 341 -11.39 -4.80 -7.14
CA SER A 341 -12.56 -4.78 -6.25
C SER A 341 -13.02 -3.33 -5.95
N PRO A 342 -14.26 -3.10 -5.49
CA PRO A 342 -14.73 -1.78 -5.04
C PRO A 342 -14.19 -1.44 -3.64
N TRP A 343 -12.86 -1.49 -3.49
CA TRP A 343 -12.16 -1.38 -2.19
C TRP A 343 -12.44 -0.04 -1.49
N TYR A 344 -12.60 1.04 -2.25
CA TYR A 344 -12.87 2.40 -1.77
C TYR A 344 -14.28 2.59 -1.19
N ASP A 345 -15.20 1.65 -1.47
CA ASP A 345 -16.57 1.62 -0.91
C ASP A 345 -16.68 0.68 0.31
N LEU A 346 -15.59 0.03 0.73
CA LEU A 346 -15.58 -0.88 1.88
C LEU A 346 -15.69 -0.13 3.21
N VAL A 347 -16.57 -0.62 4.08
CA VAL A 347 -16.73 -0.20 5.47
C VAL A 347 -16.33 -1.38 6.37
N PRO A 348 -15.38 -1.21 7.31
CA PRO A 348 -15.02 -2.25 8.27
C PRO A 348 -16.19 -2.65 9.18
N ASP A 349 -16.40 -3.95 9.37
CA ASP A 349 -17.45 -4.52 10.23
C ASP A 349 -16.96 -4.63 11.68
N GLN A 350 -16.83 -3.48 12.34
CA GLN A 350 -16.31 -3.37 13.71
C GLN A 350 -17.29 -3.89 14.77
N ASP A 351 -18.60 -3.80 14.50
CA ASP A 351 -19.68 -4.23 15.39
C ASP A 351 -20.06 -5.71 15.21
N HIS A 352 -19.30 -6.48 14.42
CA HIS A 352 -19.55 -7.90 14.11
C HIS A 352 -20.97 -8.19 13.58
N THR A 353 -21.50 -7.28 12.76
CA THR A 353 -22.86 -7.39 12.20
C THR A 353 -22.91 -8.27 10.95
N PHE A 354 -21.78 -8.41 10.26
CA PHE A 354 -21.62 -9.27 9.09
C PHE A 354 -20.80 -10.51 9.45
N LEU A 355 -19.60 -10.38 10.01
CA LEU A 355 -18.83 -11.50 10.57
C LEU A 355 -19.25 -11.73 12.03
N THR A 356 -20.28 -12.55 12.21
CA THR A 356 -21.02 -12.68 13.48
C THR A 356 -20.42 -13.70 14.46
N ALA A 357 -19.60 -14.64 13.99
CA ALA A 357 -18.84 -15.56 14.86
C ALA A 357 -17.58 -16.10 14.18
N GLY A 358 -16.65 -16.60 14.99
CA GLY A 358 -15.37 -17.15 14.52
C GLY A 358 -14.30 -16.10 14.23
N TYR A 359 -14.48 -14.85 14.68
CA TYR A 359 -13.57 -13.74 14.40
C TYR A 359 -12.30 -13.69 15.27
N GLY A 360 -12.08 -14.62 16.20
CA GLY A 360 -10.89 -14.61 17.07
C GLY A 360 -10.95 -13.50 18.13
N VAL A 361 -9.79 -13.04 18.61
CA VAL A 361 -9.68 -12.02 19.66
C VAL A 361 -8.87 -10.82 19.17
N ALA A 362 -9.52 -9.65 19.08
CA ALA A 362 -8.87 -8.39 18.74
C ALA A 362 -7.84 -7.98 19.82
N SER A 363 -6.68 -7.49 19.39
CA SER A 363 -5.67 -6.87 20.23
C SER A 363 -5.08 -5.64 19.54
N ALA A 364 -4.79 -4.60 20.32
CA ALA A 364 -4.08 -3.41 19.83
C ALA A 364 -2.56 -3.48 20.06
N VAL A 365 -2.06 -4.56 20.67
CA VAL A 365 -0.65 -4.75 21.07
C VAL A 365 -0.23 -6.22 20.92
N GLY A 366 1.07 -6.47 20.96
CA GLY A 366 1.66 -7.81 20.92
C GLY A 366 2.10 -8.24 19.52
N ASN A 367 2.80 -9.37 19.43
CA ASN A 367 3.38 -9.86 18.19
C ASN A 367 2.29 -10.23 17.17
N VAL A 368 2.48 -9.79 15.92
CA VAL A 368 1.52 -9.99 14.83
C VAL A 368 1.27 -11.47 14.47
N ASN A 369 2.21 -12.36 14.80
CA ASN A 369 2.10 -13.81 14.53
C ASN A 369 1.27 -14.54 15.60
N ASP A 370 1.13 -13.98 16.79
CA ASP A 370 0.29 -14.54 17.86
C ASP A 370 -1.19 -14.17 17.74
N ASN A 371 -1.52 -13.07 17.03
CA ASN A 371 -2.89 -12.60 16.95
C ASN A 371 -3.74 -13.35 15.90
N ASP A 372 -4.94 -13.75 16.29
CA ASP A 372 -5.84 -14.57 15.47
C ASP A 372 -7.08 -13.80 14.97
N TYR A 373 -7.13 -12.46 15.09
CA TYR A 373 -8.34 -11.71 14.79
C TYR A 373 -8.65 -11.67 13.29
N ALA A 374 -9.83 -12.16 12.91
CA ALA A 374 -10.34 -12.07 11.56
C ALA A 374 -11.10 -10.75 11.37
N THR A 375 -10.62 -9.96 10.42
CA THR A 375 -11.17 -8.64 10.07
C THR A 375 -12.10 -8.80 8.88
N ALA A 376 -13.18 -8.02 8.86
CA ALA A 376 -14.14 -8.04 7.76
C ALA A 376 -14.49 -6.62 7.33
N ALA A 377 -14.76 -6.44 6.04
CA ALA A 377 -15.28 -5.19 5.50
C ALA A 377 -16.26 -5.47 4.37
N ARG A 378 -17.28 -4.62 4.25
CA ARG A 378 -18.29 -4.74 3.19
C ARG A 378 -18.67 -3.40 2.61
N THR A 379 -19.07 -3.44 1.34
CA THR A 379 -19.78 -2.34 0.70
C THR A 379 -21.11 -2.09 1.42
N ALA A 380 -21.49 -0.82 1.58
CA ALA A 380 -22.74 -0.45 2.24
C ALA A 380 -23.97 -1.04 1.54
N ASP A 381 -23.90 -1.20 0.21
CA ASP A 381 -24.97 -1.72 -0.65
C ASP A 381 -25.00 -3.25 -0.82
N GLY A 382 -24.12 -3.97 -0.11
CA GLY A 382 -24.07 -5.43 -0.07
C GLY A 382 -23.64 -6.12 -1.37
N ARG A 383 -23.06 -5.41 -2.36
CA ARG A 383 -22.52 -6.07 -3.57
C ARG A 383 -21.26 -6.89 -3.31
N PHE A 384 -20.45 -6.46 -2.36
CA PHE A 384 -19.10 -6.96 -2.17
C PHE A 384 -18.70 -6.94 -0.68
N ALA A 385 -18.04 -8.01 -0.22
CA ALA A 385 -17.40 -8.07 1.09
C ALA A 385 -16.10 -8.89 1.06
N PHE A 386 -15.18 -8.56 1.96
CA PHE A 386 -14.00 -9.35 2.30
C PHE A 386 -14.05 -9.76 3.78
N VAL A 387 -13.50 -10.94 4.07
CA VAL A 387 -13.01 -11.32 5.41
C VAL A 387 -11.58 -11.80 5.26
N TYR A 388 -10.62 -11.24 5.99
CA TYR A 388 -9.30 -11.85 6.13
C TYR A 388 -9.27 -12.72 7.38
N LEU A 389 -8.85 -13.97 7.20
CA LEU A 389 -8.79 -14.99 8.25
C LEU A 389 -7.33 -15.41 8.47
N PRO A 390 -6.64 -14.94 9.54
CA PRO A 390 -5.21 -15.15 9.74
C PRO A 390 -4.81 -16.53 10.27
N THR A 391 -5.79 -17.36 10.68
CA THR A 391 -5.64 -18.79 10.97
C THR A 391 -6.94 -19.55 10.66
N SER A 392 -6.82 -20.75 10.12
CA SER A 392 -7.95 -21.51 9.57
C SER A 392 -8.89 -21.99 10.66
N ARG A 393 -10.17 -21.61 10.52
CA ARG A 393 -11.26 -22.08 11.37
C ARG A 393 -12.60 -21.87 10.67
N THR A 394 -13.65 -22.44 11.26
CA THR A 394 -15.03 -22.17 10.86
C THR A 394 -15.46 -20.78 11.32
N ILE A 395 -15.95 -19.96 10.39
CA ILE A 395 -16.51 -18.62 10.63
C ILE A 395 -18.00 -18.58 10.30
N THR A 396 -18.70 -17.55 10.76
CA THR A 396 -20.13 -17.36 10.49
C THR A 396 -20.40 -15.95 9.97
N VAL A 397 -21.04 -15.85 8.80
CA VAL A 397 -21.39 -14.59 8.15
C VAL A 397 -22.91 -14.40 8.03
N ASP A 398 -23.40 -13.18 8.22
CA ASP A 398 -24.80 -12.82 7.95
C ASP A 398 -24.97 -12.39 6.48
N MET A 399 -25.38 -13.34 5.64
CA MET A 399 -25.67 -13.11 4.22
C MET A 399 -26.88 -12.19 4.00
N SER A 400 -27.68 -11.86 5.02
CA SER A 400 -28.71 -10.81 4.90
C SER A 400 -28.12 -9.40 4.78
N LYS A 401 -26.83 -9.21 5.10
CA LYS A 401 -26.08 -7.97 4.81
C LYS A 401 -25.63 -7.86 3.36
N MET A 402 -25.75 -8.94 2.59
CA MET A 402 -25.35 -9.02 1.19
C MET A 402 -26.59 -8.99 0.27
N ARG A 403 -26.39 -8.59 -0.99
CA ARG A 403 -27.47 -8.65 -1.99
C ARG A 403 -27.88 -10.11 -2.28
N PRO A 404 -29.15 -10.35 -2.66
CA PRO A 404 -29.59 -11.68 -3.10
C PRO A 404 -28.68 -12.27 -4.18
N GLY A 405 -28.44 -13.58 -4.11
CA GLY A 405 -27.56 -14.28 -5.06
C GLY A 405 -26.06 -14.05 -4.86
N ALA A 406 -25.63 -13.37 -3.79
CA ALA A 406 -24.22 -13.25 -3.44
C ALA A 406 -23.54 -14.62 -3.28
N VAL A 407 -22.37 -14.79 -3.90
CA VAL A 407 -21.56 -16.01 -3.94
C VAL A 407 -20.27 -15.79 -3.15
N ALA A 408 -19.93 -16.75 -2.29
CA ALA A 408 -18.72 -16.77 -1.48
C ALA A 408 -17.60 -17.60 -2.12
N PHE A 409 -16.38 -17.07 -2.08
CA PHE A 409 -15.16 -17.69 -2.60
C PHE A 409 -14.03 -17.57 -1.57
N TRP A 410 -13.26 -18.64 -1.39
CA TRP A 410 -11.99 -18.61 -0.69
C TRP A 410 -10.86 -18.27 -1.66
N TYR A 411 -10.26 -17.10 -1.51
CA TYR A 411 -9.08 -16.65 -2.25
C TYR A 411 -7.82 -17.05 -1.47
N ASP A 412 -6.95 -17.78 -2.16
CA ASP A 412 -5.64 -18.22 -1.68
C ASP A 412 -4.64 -17.06 -1.84
N PRO A 413 -4.12 -16.48 -0.75
CA PRO A 413 -3.31 -15.28 -0.84
C PRO A 413 -1.86 -15.56 -1.26
N THR A 414 -1.49 -16.84 -1.49
CA THR A 414 -0.15 -17.27 -1.89
C THR A 414 -0.02 -17.61 -3.38
N ASP A 415 -1.13 -17.93 -4.05
CA ASP A 415 -1.15 -18.20 -5.51
C ASP A 415 -2.21 -17.44 -6.31
N GLY A 416 -3.07 -16.66 -5.63
CA GLY A 416 -4.11 -15.84 -6.22
C GLY A 416 -5.34 -16.60 -6.72
N ARG A 417 -5.44 -17.91 -6.51
CA ARG A 417 -6.57 -18.71 -6.99
C ARG A 417 -7.78 -18.57 -6.07
N SER A 418 -8.95 -18.48 -6.66
CA SER A 418 -10.23 -18.54 -5.94
C SER A 418 -10.81 -19.95 -6.01
N ARG A 419 -11.23 -20.50 -4.86
CA ARG A 419 -12.01 -21.73 -4.73
C ARG A 419 -13.44 -21.35 -4.31
N LEU A 420 -14.44 -22.05 -4.80
CA LEU A 420 -15.82 -21.82 -4.38
C LEU A 420 -15.98 -22.23 -2.90
N ALA A 421 -16.66 -21.43 -2.09
CA ALA A 421 -16.94 -21.81 -0.70
C ALA A 421 -18.04 -22.89 -0.62
N ASP A 422 -18.11 -23.60 0.51
CA ASP A 422 -19.18 -24.57 0.79
C ASP A 422 -19.89 -24.19 2.12
N PRO A 423 -21.19 -23.86 2.09
CA PRO A 423 -22.01 -23.63 0.89
C PRO A 423 -21.58 -22.36 0.12
N PRO A 424 -21.79 -22.30 -1.21
CA PRO A 424 -21.37 -21.17 -2.04
C PRO A 424 -22.27 -19.95 -1.88
N GLN A 425 -23.51 -20.14 -1.46
CA GLN A 425 -24.55 -19.14 -1.29
C GLN A 425 -25.42 -19.51 -0.09
N GLY A 426 -26.13 -18.55 0.47
CA GLY A 426 -27.15 -18.81 1.49
C GLY A 426 -27.93 -17.56 1.85
N CYS A 427 -28.84 -17.68 2.81
CA CYS A 427 -29.66 -16.58 3.32
C CYS A 427 -29.58 -16.53 4.86
N GLY A 428 -29.60 -15.31 5.41
CA GLY A 428 -29.32 -15.10 6.84
C GLY A 428 -27.95 -15.63 7.23
N THR A 429 -27.86 -16.28 8.38
CA THR A 429 -26.62 -16.80 8.95
C THR A 429 -26.08 -18.01 8.17
N VAL A 430 -24.87 -17.90 7.64
CA VAL A 430 -24.15 -18.98 6.93
C VAL A 430 -22.81 -19.24 7.59
N THR A 431 -22.53 -20.52 7.84
CA THR A 431 -21.26 -21.00 8.40
C THR A 431 -20.34 -21.46 7.26
N LEU A 432 -19.08 -21.04 7.29
CA LEU A 432 -18.09 -21.28 6.22
C LEU A 432 -16.76 -21.73 6.83
N THR A 433 -16.09 -22.69 6.19
CA THR A 433 -14.77 -23.18 6.61
C THR A 433 -13.81 -23.14 5.40
N PRO A 434 -12.54 -22.70 5.57
CA PRO A 434 -11.54 -22.78 4.50
C PRO A 434 -11.26 -24.22 4.07
N PRO A 435 -10.81 -24.44 2.82
CA PRO A 435 -10.65 -25.77 2.23
C PRO A 435 -9.35 -26.50 2.67
N GLY A 436 -8.84 -26.22 3.87
CA GLY A 436 -7.56 -26.70 4.40
C GLY A 436 -6.45 -25.64 4.35
N ALA A 437 -5.20 -26.09 4.18
CA ALA A 437 -4.07 -25.19 3.97
C ALA A 437 -4.12 -24.54 2.56
N ASN A 438 -3.56 -23.34 2.47
CA ASN A 438 -3.36 -22.61 1.21
C ASN A 438 -2.16 -23.19 0.42
N HIS A 439 -1.89 -22.68 -0.78
CA HIS A 439 -0.88 -23.25 -1.68
C HIS A 439 0.55 -23.17 -1.12
N GLY A 440 0.86 -22.12 -0.35
CA GLY A 440 2.11 -21.97 0.39
C GLY A 440 2.26 -22.90 1.60
N GLY A 441 1.19 -23.61 2.00
CA GLY A 441 1.17 -24.51 3.16
C GLY A 441 0.75 -23.83 4.48
N ASP A 442 0.48 -22.53 4.45
CA ASP A 442 -0.07 -21.77 5.57
C ASP A 442 -1.59 -21.97 5.69
N ASP A 443 -2.18 -21.46 6.76
CA ASP A 443 -3.61 -21.61 7.09
C ASP A 443 -4.42 -20.30 7.01
N ASP A 444 -3.84 -19.21 6.48
CA ASP A 444 -4.56 -17.96 6.23
C ASP A 444 -5.26 -17.92 4.86
N TRP A 445 -6.42 -17.27 4.84
CA TRP A 445 -7.33 -17.21 3.69
C TRP A 445 -8.06 -15.88 3.63
N VAL A 446 -8.46 -15.46 2.43
CA VAL A 446 -9.37 -14.33 2.22
C VAL A 446 -10.73 -14.87 1.74
N LEU A 447 -11.79 -14.66 2.50
CA LEU A 447 -13.14 -14.85 1.98
C LEU A 447 -13.53 -13.64 1.15
N ARG A 448 -13.90 -13.84 -0.11
CA ARG A 448 -14.49 -12.82 -0.97
C ARG A 448 -15.95 -13.19 -1.25
N ILE A 449 -16.89 -12.32 -0.90
CA ILE A 449 -18.31 -12.50 -1.21
C ILE A 449 -18.73 -11.45 -2.24
N VAL A 450 -19.27 -11.89 -3.38
CA VAL A 450 -19.67 -11.02 -4.50
C VAL A 450 -21.09 -11.32 -4.96
N SER A 451 -21.90 -10.29 -5.18
CA SER A 451 -23.19 -10.38 -5.86
C SER A 451 -23.04 -9.90 -7.30
N ALA A 452 -23.58 -10.65 -8.26
CA ALA A 452 -23.75 -10.16 -9.62
C ALA A 452 -24.84 -9.08 -9.62
N GLY A 453 -24.43 -7.83 -9.86
CA GLY A 453 -25.29 -6.65 -9.90
C GLY A 453 -25.16 -5.89 -11.20
#